data_AF-A0A388SRZ7-F1
#
_entry.id   AF-A0A388SRZ7-F1
#
_cell.length_a   1.000
_cell.length_b   1.000
_cell.length_c   1.000
_cell.angle_alpha   90.00
_cell.angle_beta   90.00
_cell.angle_gamma   90.00
#
_symmetry.space_group_name_H-M   'P 1'
#
loop_
_entity.id
_entity.type
_entity.pdbx_description
1 polymer ?
#
loop_
_entity_poly.entity_id
_entity_poly.type
_entity_poly.pdbx_seq_one_letter_code
_entity_poly.pdbx_strand_id
1 'polypeptide(L)'
;MDHPSDPGGITNRGVSLRWLRSIGADIDGDGDIDQDDIRAVTPEVAAQLFHQHFWAAPGVHLLPPLVAVAVYDAAVNQGAPRAVRQMQAACNTVSRDQLMVDGDLGGKTLARVQALCGAMGGGQLAVCDIVITAREQFYRELASRPPKRLADGQVVDYRAFLRGWLSRTGSLRGWCHQLAAEGWA
;
A
#
# COMPACT_ATOMS: atom_id res chain seq x y z
N MET A 1 4.51 9.04 16.88
CA MET A 1 3.72 8.46 17.98
C MET A 1 4.30 7.07 18.17
N ASP A 2 5.28 6.94 19.07
CA ASP A 2 5.90 5.65 19.37
C ASP A 2 4.95 4.83 20.23
N HIS A 3 4.41 3.73 19.70
CA HIS A 3 3.71 2.75 20.52
C HIS A 3 4.78 1.76 21.03
N PRO A 4 4.85 1.47 22.35
CA PRO A 4 5.80 0.51 22.94
C PRO A 4 5.69 -0.94 22.44
N SER A 5 4.85 -1.19 21.44
CA SER A 5 4.49 -2.52 20.92
C SER A 5 4.59 -2.57 19.40
N ASP A 6 5.12 -1.53 18.75
CA ASP A 6 5.32 -1.51 17.31
C ASP A 6 6.64 -2.23 16.95
N PRO A 7 6.59 -3.38 16.26
CA PRO A 7 7.79 -4.11 15.83
C PRO A 7 8.59 -3.36 14.75
N GLY A 8 8.15 -2.18 14.30
CA GLY A 8 8.82 -1.35 13.29
C GLY A 8 10.12 -0.67 13.76
N GLY A 9 10.35 -0.56 15.08
CA GLY A 9 11.45 0.23 15.62
C GLY A 9 11.25 1.74 15.43
N ILE A 10 12.30 2.54 15.68
CA ILE A 10 12.27 3.99 15.44
C ILE A 10 11.83 4.27 13.99
N THR A 11 10.90 5.20 13.84
CA THR A 11 10.32 5.58 12.54
C THR A 11 10.37 7.09 12.37
N ASN A 12 10.85 7.55 11.23
CA ASN A 12 10.89 8.96 10.87
C ASN A 12 10.34 9.15 9.45
N ARG A 13 9.43 10.10 9.25
CA ARG A 13 8.80 10.39 7.93
C ARG A 13 8.18 9.16 7.24
N GLY A 14 7.73 8.17 8.00
CA GLY A 14 7.18 6.90 7.50
C GLY A 14 8.24 5.85 7.14
N VAL A 15 9.53 6.18 7.23
CA VAL A 15 10.66 5.26 7.08
C VAL A 15 10.94 4.63 8.43
N SER A 16 10.84 3.30 8.52
CA SER A 16 11.11 2.55 9.76
C SER A 16 12.47 1.86 9.70
N LEU A 17 13.14 1.71 10.84
CA LEU A 17 14.45 1.01 10.91
C LEU A 17 14.36 -0.40 10.36
N ARG A 18 13.28 -1.11 10.69
CA ARG A 18 13.02 -2.45 10.17
C ARG A 18 12.99 -2.47 8.64
N TRP A 19 12.37 -1.47 8.02
CA TRP A 19 12.28 -1.38 6.57
C TRP A 19 13.62 -0.99 5.94
N LEU A 20 14.34 0.02 6.46
CA LEU A 20 15.68 0.39 5.98
C LEU A 20 16.62 -0.82 5.96
N ARG A 21 16.65 -1.60 7.05
CA ARG A 21 17.44 -2.84 7.13
C ARG A 21 17.03 -3.85 6.08
N SER A 22 15.74 -3.99 5.79
CA SER A 22 15.25 -4.92 4.79
C SER A 22 15.67 -4.57 3.36
N ILE A 23 15.92 -3.30 3.08
CA ILE A 23 16.40 -2.81 1.78
C ILE A 23 17.91 -2.55 1.74
N GLY A 24 18.61 -2.68 2.88
CA GLY A 24 20.05 -2.47 2.98
C GLY A 24 20.46 -1.01 2.76
N ALA A 25 19.64 -0.05 3.19
CA ALA A 25 19.90 1.38 3.01
C ALA A 25 20.54 1.99 4.26
N ASP A 26 21.84 2.25 4.15
CA ASP A 26 22.65 3.10 5.03
C ASP A 26 22.52 4.56 4.52
N ILE A 27 21.93 5.43 5.33
CA ILE A 27 21.52 6.79 5.01
C ILE A 27 22.59 7.79 5.38
N ASP A 28 23.28 7.62 6.52
CA ASP A 28 24.35 8.52 6.94
C ASP A 28 25.75 8.12 6.44
N GLY A 29 25.88 6.90 5.92
CA GLY A 29 27.06 6.38 5.24
C GLY A 29 28.17 5.92 6.17
N ASP A 30 27.85 5.62 7.44
CA ASP A 30 28.84 5.22 8.44
C ASP A 30 29.22 3.73 8.40
N GLY A 31 28.52 2.94 7.57
CA GLY A 31 28.79 1.53 7.34
C GLY A 31 27.92 0.56 8.15
N ASP A 32 26.95 1.05 8.93
CA ASP A 32 25.92 0.22 9.53
C ASP A 32 24.48 0.67 9.19
N ILE A 33 23.48 0.03 9.80
CA ILE A 33 22.07 0.42 9.62
C ILE A 33 21.38 0.42 10.97
N ASP A 34 21.21 1.61 11.54
CA ASP A 34 20.78 1.81 12.91
C ASP A 34 19.83 3.02 13.11
N GLN A 35 19.74 3.52 14.34
CA GLN A 35 18.82 4.61 14.67
C GLN A 35 19.29 5.97 14.15
N ASP A 36 20.58 6.17 13.92
CA ASP A 36 21.16 7.40 13.41
C ASP A 36 20.77 7.62 11.94
N ASP A 37 20.68 6.55 11.13
CA ASP A 37 20.07 6.60 9.80
C ASP A 37 18.65 7.16 9.82
N ILE A 38 17.83 6.66 10.74
CA ILE A 38 16.43 7.07 10.85
C ILE A 38 16.33 8.54 11.25
N ARG A 39 17.26 9.03 12.09
CA ARG A 39 17.36 10.45 12.44
C ARG A 39 17.84 11.28 11.24
N ALA A 40 18.69 10.73 10.39
CA ALA A 40 19.22 11.36 9.19
C ALA A 40 18.19 11.45 8.03
N VAL A 41 17.07 10.73 8.08
CA VAL A 41 16.03 10.77 7.04
C VAL A 41 15.43 12.18 6.86
N THR A 42 15.79 12.82 5.75
CA THR A 42 15.17 14.07 5.27
C THR A 42 13.87 13.80 4.49
N PRO A 43 13.01 14.81 4.26
CA PRO A 43 11.86 14.65 3.36
C PRO A 43 12.24 14.14 1.97
N GLU A 44 13.35 14.64 1.43
CA GLU A 44 13.84 14.31 0.09
C GLU A 44 14.33 12.86 0.02
N VAL A 45 15.08 12.41 1.03
CA VAL A 45 15.51 11.01 1.16
C VAL A 45 14.29 10.09 1.28
N ALA A 46 13.34 10.41 2.15
CA ALA A 46 12.11 9.62 2.29
C ALA A 46 11.34 9.52 0.96
N ALA A 47 11.19 10.64 0.25
CA ALA A 47 10.51 10.67 -1.04
C ALA A 47 11.24 9.83 -2.09
N GLN A 48 12.57 9.90 -2.15
CA GLN A 48 13.37 9.10 -3.08
C GLN A 48 13.25 7.60 -2.78
N LEU A 49 13.37 7.22 -1.51
CA LEU A 49 13.21 5.83 -1.08
C LEU A 49 11.81 5.29 -1.42
N PHE A 50 10.75 6.05 -1.14
CA PHE A 50 9.40 5.61 -1.46
C PHE A 50 9.14 5.55 -2.97
N HIS A 51 9.63 6.54 -3.72
CA HIS A 51 9.55 6.51 -5.18
C HIS A 51 10.26 5.27 -5.74
N GLN A 52 11.47 4.97 -5.30
CA GLN A 52 12.21 3.82 -5.79
C GLN A 52 11.50 2.50 -5.44
N HIS A 53 11.13 2.31 -4.16
CA HIS A 53 10.75 0.99 -3.66
C HIS A 53 9.24 0.69 -3.72
N PHE A 54 8.38 1.71 -3.73
CA PHE A 54 6.93 1.54 -3.77
C PHE A 54 6.27 2.02 -5.07
N TRP A 55 6.98 2.80 -5.89
CA TRP A 55 6.44 3.36 -7.13
C TRP A 55 7.12 2.80 -8.40
N ALA A 56 8.43 2.98 -8.50
CA ALA A 56 9.21 2.64 -9.69
C ALA A 56 9.50 1.13 -9.78
N ALA A 57 10.23 0.57 -8.81
CA ALA A 57 10.65 -0.84 -8.83
C ALA A 57 9.49 -1.84 -8.95
N PRO A 58 8.36 -1.69 -8.24
CA PRO A 58 7.23 -2.61 -8.42
C PRO A 58 6.43 -2.34 -9.70
N GLY A 59 6.73 -1.30 -10.49
CA GLY A 59 5.98 -0.98 -11.72
C GLY A 59 4.65 -0.26 -11.49
N VAL A 60 4.40 0.28 -10.29
CA VAL A 60 3.14 0.96 -9.95
C VAL A 60 2.91 2.19 -10.84
N HIS A 61 3.99 2.88 -11.21
CA HIS A 61 3.97 4.02 -12.15
C HIS A 61 3.42 3.69 -13.56
N LEU A 62 3.31 2.41 -13.91
CA LEU A 62 2.76 1.95 -15.19
C LEU A 62 1.24 1.76 -15.17
N LEU A 63 0.61 1.84 -13.98
CA LEU A 63 -0.84 1.74 -13.83
C LEU A 63 -1.53 3.06 -14.22
N PRO A 64 -2.83 3.03 -14.57
CA PRO A 64 -3.63 4.24 -14.69
C PRO A 64 -3.54 5.10 -13.41
N PRO A 65 -3.42 6.44 -13.51
CA PRO A 65 -3.03 7.31 -12.40
C PRO A 65 -3.79 7.10 -11.08
N LEU A 66 -5.13 7.06 -11.13
CA LEU A 66 -5.95 6.88 -9.92
C LEU A 66 -5.81 5.48 -9.33
N VAL A 67 -5.59 4.47 -10.17
CA VAL A 67 -5.31 3.09 -9.69
C VAL A 67 -3.92 3.03 -9.07
N ALA A 68 -2.93 3.68 -9.70
CA ALA A 68 -1.56 3.77 -9.21
C ALA A 68 -1.51 4.42 -7.82
N VAL A 69 -2.25 5.51 -7.61
CA VAL A 69 -2.42 6.16 -6.30
C VAL A 69 -2.94 5.18 -5.23
N ALA A 70 -4.00 4.44 -5.54
CA ALA A 70 -4.58 3.49 -4.59
C ALA A 70 -3.63 2.33 -4.24
N VAL A 71 -2.92 1.81 -5.24
CA VAL A 71 -1.94 0.73 -5.07
C VAL A 71 -0.70 1.22 -4.32
N TYR A 72 -0.21 2.43 -4.60
CA TYR A 72 0.91 3.04 -3.91
C TYR A 72 0.61 3.27 -2.42
N ASP A 73 -0.55 3.84 -2.08
CA ASP A 73 -0.95 4.00 -0.68
C ASP A 73 -0.99 2.64 0.02
N ALA A 74 -1.55 1.61 -0.62
CA ALA A 74 -1.52 0.26 -0.06
C ALA A 74 -0.07 -0.26 0.07
N ALA A 75 0.78 -0.10 -0.94
CA ALA A 75 2.14 -0.60 -0.95
C ALA A 75 2.98 -0.05 0.21
N VAL A 76 2.87 1.25 0.52
CA VAL A 76 3.57 1.89 1.64
C VAL A 76 3.14 1.29 2.99
N ASN A 77 1.87 0.92 3.15
CA ASN A 77 1.35 0.41 4.43
C ASN A 77 1.61 -1.08 4.66
N GLN A 78 1.64 -1.88 3.60
CA GLN A 78 1.60 -3.35 3.73
C GLN A 78 2.53 -4.09 2.76
N GLY A 79 3.40 -3.36 2.06
CA GLY A 79 4.33 -3.88 1.06
C GLY A 79 3.72 -4.00 -0.34
N ALA A 80 4.53 -3.72 -1.35
CA ALA A 80 4.11 -3.74 -2.76
C ALA A 80 3.51 -5.08 -3.21
N PRO A 81 4.11 -6.27 -2.94
CA PRO A 81 3.53 -7.54 -3.40
C PRO A 81 2.11 -7.79 -2.86
N ARG A 82 1.84 -7.37 -1.62
CA ARG A 82 0.51 -7.55 -1.02
C ARG A 82 -0.51 -6.57 -1.60
N ALA A 83 -0.11 -5.32 -1.83
CA ALA A 83 -0.95 -4.33 -2.50
C ALA A 83 -1.34 -4.78 -3.91
N VAL A 84 -0.38 -5.31 -4.68
CA VAL A 84 -0.64 -5.82 -6.03
C VAL A 84 -1.57 -7.03 -6.01
N ARG A 85 -1.38 -7.99 -5.09
CA ARG A 85 -2.31 -9.13 -4.95
C ARG A 85 -3.73 -8.68 -4.64
N GLN A 86 -3.90 -7.69 -3.75
CA GLN A 86 -5.22 -7.15 -3.46
C GLN A 86 -5.86 -6.51 -4.69
N MET A 87 -5.09 -5.74 -5.46
CA MET A 87 -5.58 -5.16 -6.72
C MET A 87 -5.96 -6.25 -7.73
N GLN A 88 -5.11 -7.25 -7.97
CA GLN A 88 -5.39 -8.36 -8.88
C GLN A 88 -6.67 -9.11 -8.47
N ALA A 89 -6.81 -9.44 -7.18
CA ALA A 89 -8.02 -10.06 -6.64
C ALA A 89 -9.26 -9.15 -6.79
N ALA A 90 -9.11 -7.84 -6.59
CA ALA A 90 -10.19 -6.89 -6.78
C ALA A 90 -10.65 -6.79 -8.24
N CYS A 91 -9.71 -6.75 -9.19
CA CYS A 91 -10.01 -6.80 -10.62
C CYS A 91 -10.76 -8.09 -11.00
N ASN A 92 -10.42 -9.22 -10.38
CA ASN A 92 -11.05 -10.51 -10.63
C ASN A 92 -12.54 -10.56 -10.21
N THR A 93 -12.98 -9.72 -9.26
CA THR A 93 -14.39 -9.69 -8.83
C THR A 93 -15.32 -9.05 -9.85
N VAL A 94 -14.77 -8.23 -10.77
CA VAL A 94 -15.53 -7.46 -11.76
C VAL A 94 -15.21 -7.86 -13.21
N SER A 95 -14.42 -8.91 -13.40
CA SER A 95 -13.95 -9.33 -14.72
C SER A 95 -14.24 -10.80 -14.99
N ARG A 96 -14.59 -11.11 -16.24
CA ARG A 96 -14.76 -12.52 -16.66
C ARG A 96 -13.42 -13.23 -16.81
N ASP A 97 -12.44 -12.58 -17.42
CA ASP A 97 -11.10 -13.17 -17.50
C ASP A 97 -10.29 -12.81 -16.25
N GLN A 98 -9.77 -13.86 -15.63
CA GLN A 98 -9.15 -13.81 -14.33
C GLN A 98 -7.65 -13.60 -14.46
N LEU A 99 -7.10 -12.73 -13.62
CA LEU A 99 -5.67 -12.62 -13.36
C LEU A 99 -5.23 -13.70 -12.39
N MET A 100 -3.98 -14.14 -12.56
CA MET A 100 -3.26 -14.79 -11.48
C MET A 100 -3.01 -13.78 -10.36
N VAL A 101 -3.21 -14.19 -9.11
CA VAL A 101 -3.01 -13.35 -7.91
C VAL A 101 -1.62 -13.64 -7.33
N ASP A 102 -0.58 -13.26 -8.06
CA ASP A 102 0.83 -13.53 -7.72
C ASP A 102 1.52 -12.36 -7.01
N GLY A 103 1.02 -11.14 -7.20
CA GLY A 103 1.62 -9.90 -6.69
C GLY A 103 2.60 -9.24 -7.65
N ASP A 104 2.66 -9.69 -8.90
CA ASP A 104 3.54 -9.15 -9.92
C ASP A 104 2.77 -8.19 -10.85
N LEU A 105 3.32 -6.99 -11.08
CA LEU A 105 2.80 -6.04 -12.06
C LEU A 105 3.38 -6.31 -13.45
N GLY A 106 3.14 -7.51 -13.96
CA GLY A 106 3.51 -7.90 -15.32
C GLY A 106 2.54 -7.36 -16.38
N GLY A 107 2.91 -7.53 -17.66
CA GLY A 107 2.12 -7.02 -18.79
C GLY A 107 0.66 -7.50 -18.82
N LYS A 108 0.37 -8.72 -18.34
CA LYS A 108 -1.01 -9.24 -18.24
C LYS A 108 -1.84 -8.46 -17.22
N THR A 109 -1.28 -8.16 -16.06
CA THR A 109 -1.94 -7.37 -15.02
C THR A 109 -2.19 -5.94 -15.49
N LEU A 110 -1.19 -5.30 -16.10
CA LEU A 110 -1.33 -3.95 -16.67
C LEU A 110 -2.42 -3.90 -17.74
N ALA A 111 -2.39 -4.83 -18.71
CA ALA A 111 -3.40 -4.90 -19.76
C ALA A 111 -4.82 -5.10 -19.21
N ARG A 112 -4.98 -5.92 -18.17
CA ARG A 112 -6.29 -6.12 -17.51
C ARG A 112 -6.79 -4.85 -16.85
N VAL A 113 -5.94 -4.17 -16.08
CA VAL A 113 -6.32 -2.93 -15.40
C VAL A 113 -6.72 -1.88 -16.44
N GLN A 114 -5.94 -1.73 -17.52
CA GLN A 114 -6.26 -0.82 -18.61
C GLN A 114 -7.60 -1.16 -19.28
N ALA A 115 -7.84 -2.44 -19.57
CA ALA A 115 -9.08 -2.90 -20.18
C ALA A 115 -10.31 -2.63 -19.29
N LEU A 116 -10.19 -2.85 -17.96
CA LEU A 116 -11.24 -2.51 -17.01
C LEU A 116 -11.52 -1.01 -16.98
N CYS A 117 -10.46 -0.18 -16.98
CA CYS A 117 -10.61 1.27 -17.04
C CYS A 117 -11.34 1.71 -18.32
N GLY A 118 -11.10 1.07 -19.47
CA GLY A 118 -11.80 1.38 -20.72
C GLY A 118 -13.25 0.87 -20.80
N ALA A 119 -13.57 -0.21 -20.09
CA ALA A 119 -14.88 -0.85 -20.17
C ALA A 119 -15.89 -0.33 -19.13
N MET A 120 -15.41 0.21 -18.00
CA MET A 120 -16.27 0.68 -16.92
C MET A 120 -16.70 2.13 -17.14
N GLY A 121 -17.99 2.43 -16.93
CA GLY A 121 -18.53 3.79 -17.14
C GLY A 121 -17.88 4.89 -16.28
N GLY A 122 -17.23 4.54 -15.18
CA GLY A 122 -16.45 5.47 -14.34
C GLY A 122 -14.94 5.44 -14.59
N GLY A 123 -14.48 4.81 -15.67
CA GLY A 123 -13.08 4.83 -16.05
C GLY A 123 -12.13 4.21 -15.03
N GLN A 124 -10.95 4.81 -14.88
CA GLN A 124 -9.99 4.48 -13.84
C GLN A 124 -10.49 4.77 -12.42
N LEU A 125 -11.41 5.73 -12.23
CA LEU A 125 -11.98 6.00 -10.91
C LEU A 125 -12.79 4.81 -10.41
N ALA A 126 -13.58 4.18 -11.29
CA ALA A 126 -14.34 2.98 -10.93
C ALA A 126 -13.42 1.81 -10.52
N VAL A 127 -12.31 1.60 -11.25
CA VAL A 127 -11.32 0.56 -10.90
C VAL A 127 -10.61 0.90 -9.59
N CYS A 128 -10.23 2.17 -9.38
CA CYS A 128 -9.67 2.67 -8.12
C CYS A 128 -10.63 2.39 -6.95
N ASP A 129 -11.91 2.71 -7.11
CA ASP A 129 -12.93 2.47 -6.08
C ASP A 129 -13.08 0.99 -5.72
N ILE A 130 -12.99 0.08 -6.70
CA ILE A 130 -13.00 -1.37 -6.48
C ILE A 130 -11.79 -1.82 -5.66
N VAL A 131 -10.59 -1.30 -5.99
CA VAL A 131 -9.35 -1.62 -5.27
C VAL A 131 -9.42 -1.13 -3.82
N ILE A 132 -9.90 0.09 -3.58
CA ILE A 132 -10.07 0.63 -2.22
C ILE A 132 -11.10 -0.19 -1.44
N THR A 133 -12.22 -0.56 -2.06
CA THR A 133 -13.26 -1.38 -1.42
C THR A 133 -12.74 -2.76 -1.03
N ALA A 134 -11.96 -3.42 -1.89
CA ALA A 134 -11.36 -4.71 -1.57
C ALA A 134 -10.41 -4.62 -0.36
N ARG A 135 -9.69 -3.50 -0.23
CA ARG A 135 -8.82 -3.25 0.92
C ARG A 135 -9.59 -2.98 2.21
N GLU A 136 -10.69 -2.23 2.13
CA GLU A 136 -11.61 -2.05 3.27
C GLU A 136 -12.18 -3.38 3.75
N GLN A 137 -12.60 -4.24 2.82
CA GLN A 137 -13.08 -5.58 3.14
C GLN A 137 -11.99 -6.41 3.83
N PHE A 138 -10.77 -6.40 3.30
CA PHE A 138 -9.63 -7.07 3.93
C PHE A 138 -9.40 -6.59 5.38
N TYR A 139 -9.50 -5.29 5.64
CA TYR A 139 -9.37 -4.75 7.00
C TYR A 139 -10.49 -5.21 7.93
N ARG A 140 -11.73 -5.26 7.44
CA ARG A 140 -12.87 -5.79 8.21
C ARG A 140 -12.69 -7.27 8.53
N GLU A 141 -12.24 -8.07 7.56
CA GLU A 141 -11.93 -9.49 7.75
C GLU A 141 -10.76 -9.72 8.72
N LEU A 142 -9.78 -8.83 8.75
CA LEU A 142 -8.68 -8.90 9.70
C LEU A 142 -9.16 -8.59 11.12
N ALA A 143 -10.00 -7.57 11.27
CA ALA A 143 -10.59 -7.16 12.53
C ALA A 143 -11.68 -8.12 13.05
N SER A 144 -12.31 -8.93 12.20
CA SER A 144 -13.28 -9.93 12.65
C SER A 144 -12.63 -11.17 13.27
N ARG A 145 -11.31 -11.31 13.17
CA ARG A 145 -10.58 -12.45 13.74
C ARG A 145 -10.49 -12.34 15.26
N PRO A 146 -10.50 -13.46 15.99
CA PRO A 146 -10.25 -13.44 17.43
C PRO A 146 -8.83 -12.91 17.72
N PRO A 147 -8.60 -12.28 18.88
CA PRO A 147 -7.27 -11.87 19.30
C PRO A 147 -6.28 -13.04 19.25
N LYS A 148 -5.09 -12.80 18.72
CA LYS A 148 -4.05 -13.82 18.58
C LYS A 148 -2.96 -13.59 19.61
N ARG A 149 -2.65 -14.62 20.42
CA ARG A 149 -1.46 -14.62 21.27
C ARG A 149 -0.25 -15.07 20.46
N LEU A 150 0.82 -14.27 20.50
CA LEU A 150 2.10 -14.55 19.87
C LEU A 150 2.97 -15.44 20.76
N ALA A 151 4.09 -15.93 20.22
CA ALA A 151 4.99 -16.85 20.92
C ALA A 151 5.67 -16.20 22.14
N ASP A 152 5.85 -14.88 22.11
CA ASP A 152 6.39 -14.05 23.20
C ASP A 152 5.34 -13.65 24.26
N GLY A 153 4.09 -14.14 24.13
CA GLY A 153 2.99 -13.83 25.03
C GLY A 153 2.21 -12.55 24.69
N GLN A 154 2.66 -11.75 23.72
CA GLN A 154 1.94 -10.56 23.30
C GLN A 154 0.59 -10.92 22.67
N VAL A 155 -0.44 -10.13 22.92
CA VAL A 155 -1.76 -10.31 22.31
C VAL A 155 -1.96 -9.24 21.24
N VAL A 156 -2.24 -9.70 20.02
CA VAL A 156 -2.60 -8.83 18.90
C VAL A 156 -4.10 -8.88 18.69
N ASP A 157 -4.75 -7.73 18.83
CA ASP A 157 -6.17 -7.54 18.55
C ASP A 157 -6.35 -6.48 17.45
N TYR A 158 -6.73 -6.93 16.25
CA TYR A 158 -6.87 -6.05 15.10
C TYR A 158 -8.10 -5.14 15.16
N ARG A 159 -9.06 -5.40 16.05
CA ARG A 159 -10.28 -4.59 16.18
C ARG A 159 -9.99 -3.14 16.53
N ALA A 160 -8.97 -2.90 17.35
CA ALA A 160 -8.57 -1.57 17.76
C ALA A 160 -8.09 -0.69 16.58
N PHE A 161 -7.54 -1.29 15.53
CA PHE A 161 -6.98 -0.56 14.38
C PHE A 161 -8.02 -0.28 13.28
N LEU A 162 -9.13 -1.01 13.27
CA LEU A 162 -10.11 -0.97 12.17
C LEU A 162 -10.60 0.45 11.88
N ARG A 163 -10.91 1.23 12.91
CA ARG A 163 -11.39 2.61 12.73
C ARG A 163 -10.37 3.47 11.98
N GLY A 164 -9.10 3.37 12.36
CA GLY A 164 -8.02 4.13 11.71
C GLY A 164 -7.82 3.71 10.26
N TRP A 165 -7.85 2.41 9.99
CA TRP A 165 -7.74 1.88 8.63
C TRP A 165 -8.87 2.33 7.70
N LEU A 166 -10.11 2.26 8.17
CA LEU A 166 -11.27 2.70 7.38
C LEU A 166 -11.29 4.22 7.17
N SER A 167 -10.83 4.99 8.16
CA SER A 167 -10.65 6.44 8.01
C SER A 167 -9.65 6.74 6.89
N ARG A 168 -8.50 6.05 6.86
CA ARG A 168 -7.48 6.23 5.83
C ARG A 168 -7.99 5.90 4.43
N THR A 169 -8.68 4.77 4.26
CA THR A 169 -9.24 4.40 2.95
C THR A 169 -10.34 5.36 2.51
N GLY A 170 -11.15 5.87 3.45
CA GLY A 170 -12.14 6.91 3.18
C GLY A 170 -11.52 8.23 2.71
N SER A 171 -10.47 8.70 3.38
CA SER A 171 -9.72 9.89 2.95
C SER A 171 -9.06 9.71 1.59
N LEU A 172 -8.44 8.55 1.34
CA LEU A 172 -7.85 8.21 0.04
C LEU A 172 -8.91 8.24 -1.06
N ARG A 173 -10.09 7.65 -0.82
CA ARG A 173 -11.20 7.67 -1.77
C ARG A 173 -11.63 9.10 -2.09
N GLY A 174 -11.85 9.93 -1.08
CA GLY A 174 -12.18 11.34 -1.27
C GLY A 174 -11.15 12.08 -2.13
N TRP A 175 -9.86 11.84 -1.89
CA TRP A 175 -8.79 12.44 -2.66
C TRP A 175 -8.77 11.96 -4.13
N CYS A 176 -8.94 10.67 -4.39
CA CYS A 176 -9.03 10.13 -5.75
C CYS A 176 -10.23 10.71 -6.52
N HIS A 177 -11.37 10.90 -5.85
CA HIS A 177 -12.56 11.55 -6.45
C HIS A 177 -12.30 13.02 -6.76
N GLN A 178 -11.56 13.74 -5.91
CA GLN A 178 -11.15 15.11 -6.20
C GLN A 178 -10.22 15.18 -7.42
N LEU A 179 -9.19 14.33 -7.48
CA LEU A 179 -8.29 14.28 -8.63
C LEU A 179 -9.04 13.95 -9.93
N ALA A 180 -10.00 13.03 -9.88
CA ALA A 180 -10.85 12.72 -11.02
C ALA A 180 -11.61 13.96 -11.51
N ALA A 181 -12.20 14.74 -10.60
CA ALA A 181 -12.90 15.98 -10.92
C ALA A 181 -11.97 17.07 -11.50
N GLU A 182 -10.69 17.03 -11.15
CA GLU A 182 -9.64 17.91 -11.69
C GLU A 182 -9.09 17.45 -13.06
N GLY A 183 -9.64 16.38 -13.65
CA GLY A 183 -9.28 15.91 -14.99
C GLY A 183 -8.19 14.82 -15.02
N TRP A 184 -7.91 14.18 -13.89
CA TRP A 184 -6.96 13.05 -13.80
C TRP A 184 -7.61 11.69 -14.03
N ALA A 185 -8.91 11.64 -14.39
CA ALA A 185 -9.70 10.44 -14.66
C ALA A 185 -9.80 10.09 -16.15
#